data_AF-A0A4R9G732-F1
#
_entry.id   AF-A0A4R9G732-F1
#
_cell.length_a   1.000
_cell.length_b   1.000
_cell.length_c   1.000
_cell.angle_alpha   90.00
_cell.angle_beta   90.00
_cell.angle_gamma   90.00
#
_symmetry.space_group_name_H-M   'P 1'
#
loop_
_entity.id
_entity.type
_entity.pdbx_description
1 polymer ?
#
loop_
_entity_poly.entity_id
_entity_poly.type
_entity_poly.pdbx_seq_one_letter_code
_entity_poly.pdbx_strand_id
1 'polypeptide(L)'
;MIKNSKYIRKFLFLISFLFLLLFVGGVYSQQQRVSLRWKASVGAVEYIIELSEERDFASVHHSYKTKNIRYEFHSQDSKYFVRVVGLNAEAVRGVSSPIISLAEKFAAAPKVQVERPSSVVAASEELRISLGDPTKTSAASSSSSSPGAPTKQVPVTTYYRVNGGEWQKYDGSISLINEGWNEVEFYSEDILGNKETPKKTKYLKDTTAPLVRLIGQKKGPSGLHEIKSGTELTLQVTEEGSGMEFISISLFSRDGSGSEESVSRSGEEAKKPITISSVGIDGLSILRWEASDKAGNTIQSELPLLLDARPPTCVFAPTEGKLREDGIYYLKENGLISIRCEDPATGSGMAKLEYKIGNGQTIPYQNPISFPVGPNTLTVYASDLVGNKSEFRIKVNALRPDWKKTGSELQEK
;
A
#
# COMPACT_ATOMS: atom_id res chain seq x y z
N MET A 1 44.18 48.87 26.64
CA MET A 1 44.24 49.80 25.50
C MET A 1 43.95 49.03 24.21
N ILE A 2 42.97 49.49 23.44
CA ILE A 2 42.73 49.27 21.99
C ILE A 2 42.33 47.82 21.58
N LYS A 3 41.04 47.47 21.41
CA LYS A 3 40.10 47.66 20.25
C LYS A 3 40.51 47.00 18.92
N ASN A 4 39.76 45.96 18.51
CA ASN A 4 39.00 45.81 17.25
C ASN A 4 38.83 44.31 16.89
N SER A 5 37.62 43.77 16.98
CA SER A 5 36.56 43.78 15.96
C SER A 5 36.84 42.88 14.75
N LYS A 6 36.15 41.74 14.68
CA LYS A 6 35.55 41.24 13.44
C LYS A 6 34.38 40.30 13.74
N TYR A 7 33.22 40.74 13.26
CA TYR A 7 31.92 40.09 13.27
C TYR A 7 31.94 38.79 12.46
N ILE A 8 31.44 37.70 13.04
CA ILE A 8 30.81 36.61 12.28
C ILE A 8 29.44 36.36 12.91
N ARG A 9 28.40 36.67 12.13
CA ARG A 9 26.99 36.50 12.47
C ARG A 9 26.73 35.03 12.84
N LYS A 10 26.41 34.75 14.10
CA LYS A 10 25.73 33.51 14.48
C LYS A 10 24.31 33.59 13.92
N PHE A 11 24.07 32.82 12.86
CA PHE A 11 22.74 32.56 12.33
C PHE A 11 21.94 31.84 13.42
N LEU A 12 20.98 32.54 14.01
CA LEU A 12 19.92 31.94 14.82
C LEU A 12 19.16 30.98 13.91
N PHE A 13 19.28 29.67 14.12
CA PHE A 13 18.32 28.72 13.58
C PHE A 13 17.03 28.89 14.41
N LEU A 14 16.14 29.73 13.90
CA LEU A 14 14.79 29.89 14.38
C LEU A 14 14.08 28.55 14.10
N ILE A 15 13.85 27.76 15.14
CA ILE A 15 12.94 26.61 15.09
C ILE A 15 11.56 27.19 14.81
N SER A 16 11.16 27.17 13.54
CA SER A 16 9.77 27.42 13.14
C SER A 16 8.97 26.20 13.58
N PHE A 17 8.48 26.26 14.81
CA PHE A 17 7.38 25.42 15.25
C PHE A 17 6.14 25.94 14.53
N LEU A 18 5.94 25.50 13.28
CA LEU A 18 4.68 25.70 12.58
C LEU A 18 3.65 24.83 13.28
N PHE A 19 3.05 25.37 14.34
CA PHE A 19 1.78 24.89 14.85
C PHE A 19 0.78 25.12 13.72
N LEU A 20 0.63 24.14 12.85
CA LEU A 20 -0.50 24.08 11.93
C LEU A 20 -1.71 23.89 12.83
N LEU A 21 -2.32 25.00 13.25
CA LEU A 21 -3.71 25.03 13.67
C LEU A 21 -4.48 24.52 12.46
N LEU A 22 -4.72 23.21 12.42
CA LEU A 22 -5.79 22.62 11.65
C LEU A 22 -7.06 23.23 12.24
N PHE A 23 -7.50 24.36 11.68
CA PHE A 23 -8.90 24.70 11.71
C PHE A 23 -9.61 23.49 11.08
N VAL A 24 -10.19 22.64 11.92
CA VAL A 24 -11.25 21.72 11.52
C VAL A 24 -12.47 22.59 11.22
N GLY A 25 -12.36 23.38 10.15
CA GLY A 25 -13.47 24.03 9.51
C GLY A 25 -14.18 22.94 8.74
N GLY A 26 -15.15 22.28 9.38
CA GLY A 26 -16.09 21.43 8.66
C GLY A 26 -16.65 22.23 7.48
N VAL A 27 -16.57 21.66 6.28
CA VAL A 27 -17.14 22.26 5.08
C VAL A 27 -18.66 22.17 5.20
N TYR A 28 -19.29 23.21 5.76
CA TYR A 28 -20.74 23.33 5.77
C TYR A 28 -21.21 23.88 4.42
N SER A 29 -22.09 23.14 3.73
CA SER A 29 -22.79 23.66 2.55
C SER A 29 -23.69 24.84 2.93
N GLN A 30 -23.50 25.98 2.26
CA GLN A 30 -24.05 27.31 2.59
C GLN A 30 -25.52 27.53 2.19
N GLN A 31 -26.23 26.54 1.63
CA GLN A 31 -27.54 26.76 1.03
C GLN A 31 -28.69 25.99 1.70
N GLN A 32 -28.85 26.07 3.02
CA GLN A 32 -30.03 25.54 3.73
C GLN A 32 -31.35 26.11 3.17
N ARG A 33 -32.45 25.34 3.21
CA ARG A 33 -33.82 25.80 2.93
C ARG A 33 -34.75 25.58 4.13
N VAL A 34 -35.70 26.48 4.34
CA VAL A 34 -36.74 26.37 5.37
C VAL A 34 -38.11 26.42 4.69
N SER A 35 -38.97 25.42 4.93
CA SER A 35 -40.33 25.45 4.37
C SER A 35 -41.33 25.94 5.41
N LEU A 36 -42.01 27.04 5.08
CA LEU A 36 -43.16 27.50 5.86
C LEU A 36 -44.43 26.88 5.28
N ARG A 37 -45.23 26.22 6.13
CA ARG A 37 -46.53 25.66 5.78
C ARG A 37 -47.58 26.15 6.78
N TRP A 38 -48.77 26.45 6.32
CA TRP A 38 -49.89 26.87 7.17
C TRP A 38 -51.19 26.18 6.78
N LYS A 39 -52.18 26.22 7.67
CA LYS A 39 -53.53 25.77 7.35
C LYS A 39 -54.29 26.89 6.65
N ALA A 40 -55.17 26.52 5.72
CA ALA A 40 -56.04 27.50 5.09
C ALA A 40 -56.92 28.18 6.17
N SER A 41 -56.98 29.52 6.14
CA SER A 41 -57.83 30.30 7.04
C SER A 41 -59.24 30.41 6.47
N VAL A 42 -60.25 30.29 7.33
CA VAL A 42 -61.65 30.41 6.93
C VAL A 42 -61.90 31.83 6.39
N GLY A 43 -62.42 31.91 5.15
CA GLY A 43 -62.68 33.18 4.46
C GLY A 43 -61.48 33.79 3.72
N ALA A 44 -60.29 33.18 3.78
CA ALA A 44 -59.13 33.64 3.01
C ALA A 44 -59.08 32.97 1.63
N VAL A 45 -59.02 33.76 0.55
CA VAL A 45 -58.90 33.31 -0.85
C VAL A 45 -57.46 33.45 -1.39
N GLU A 46 -56.63 34.24 -0.73
CA GLU A 46 -55.21 34.49 -1.05
C GLU A 46 -54.44 34.79 0.25
N TYR A 47 -53.11 34.65 0.22
CA TYR A 47 -52.23 34.96 1.33
C TYR A 47 -51.14 35.95 0.91
N ILE A 48 -50.77 36.84 1.82
CA ILE A 48 -49.55 37.65 1.74
C ILE A 48 -48.55 37.09 2.75
N ILE A 49 -47.34 36.81 2.29
CA ILE A 49 -46.18 36.49 3.12
C ILE A 49 -45.38 37.77 3.25
N GLU A 50 -45.22 38.27 4.47
CA GLU A 50 -44.45 39.49 4.75
C GLU A 50 -43.14 39.13 5.45
N LEU A 51 -42.05 39.75 5.01
CA LEU A 51 -40.72 39.63 5.61
C LEU A 51 -40.28 40.99 6.14
N SER A 52 -39.71 40.99 7.35
CA SER A 52 -39.19 42.17 8.03
C SER A 52 -37.85 41.85 8.68
N GLU A 53 -36.90 42.80 8.71
CA GLU A 53 -35.68 42.63 9.52
C GLU A 53 -35.96 42.84 11.02
N GLU A 54 -37.09 43.48 11.35
CA GLU A 54 -37.52 43.80 12.70
C GLU A 54 -38.70 42.93 13.13
N ARG A 55 -38.67 42.40 14.35
CA ARG A 55 -39.65 41.43 14.85
C ARG A 55 -41.06 42.01 14.98
N ASP A 56 -41.19 43.30 15.23
CA ASP A 56 -42.47 43.99 15.37
C ASP A 56 -43.13 44.35 14.03
N PHE A 57 -42.41 44.12 12.91
CA PHE A 57 -42.84 44.50 11.56
C PHE A 57 -43.16 46.01 11.44
N ALA A 58 -42.39 46.87 12.13
CA ALA A 58 -42.50 48.32 11.97
C ALA A 58 -42.30 48.76 10.50
N SER A 59 -41.47 48.02 9.75
CA SER A 59 -41.32 48.14 8.30
C SER A 59 -41.37 46.75 7.64
N VAL A 60 -42.22 46.60 6.62
CA VAL A 60 -42.23 45.38 5.79
C VAL A 60 -41.21 45.55 4.68
N HIS A 61 -40.18 44.70 4.68
CA HIS A 61 -39.09 44.75 3.73
C HIS A 61 -39.46 44.10 2.39
N HIS A 62 -40.06 42.90 2.45
CA HIS A 62 -40.57 42.20 1.27
C HIS A 62 -41.96 41.65 1.53
N SER A 63 -42.78 41.56 0.47
CA SER A 63 -44.07 40.88 0.54
C SER A 63 -44.35 40.08 -0.73
N TYR A 64 -44.96 38.90 -0.57
CA TYR A 64 -45.27 37.99 -1.66
C TYR A 64 -46.70 37.51 -1.55
N LYS A 65 -47.46 37.57 -2.65
CA LYS A 65 -48.81 37.01 -2.73
C LYS A 65 -48.77 35.57 -3.22
N THR A 66 -49.58 34.71 -2.60
CA THR A 66 -49.70 33.31 -3.00
C THR A 66 -51.07 32.74 -2.67
N LYS A 67 -51.54 31.83 -3.53
CA LYS A 67 -52.70 30.96 -3.24
C LYS A 67 -52.29 29.63 -2.60
N ASN A 68 -50.99 29.31 -2.62
CA ASN A 68 -50.46 28.10 -2.00
C ASN A 68 -50.34 28.30 -0.49
N ILE A 69 -50.57 27.24 0.28
CA ILE A 69 -50.42 27.21 1.74
C ILE A 69 -48.99 26.80 2.18
N ARG A 70 -48.02 26.98 1.29
CA ARG A 70 -46.60 26.64 1.49
C ARG A 70 -45.71 27.63 0.77
N TYR A 71 -44.57 27.95 1.38
CA TYR A 71 -43.49 28.74 0.79
C TYR A 71 -42.13 28.19 1.23
N GLU A 72 -41.10 28.36 0.39
CA GLU A 72 -39.72 27.94 0.68
C GLU A 72 -38.81 29.15 0.77
N PHE A 73 -38.07 29.24 1.87
CA PHE A 73 -37.05 30.25 2.11
C PHE A 73 -35.67 29.65 1.92
N HIS A 74 -34.74 30.47 1.45
CA HIS A 74 -33.34 30.12 1.26
C HIS A 74 -32.49 30.71 2.38
N SER A 75 -31.26 30.22 2.56
CA SER A 75 -30.35 30.68 3.63
C SER A 75 -30.10 32.18 3.65
N GLN A 76 -30.14 32.85 2.49
CA GLN A 76 -30.05 34.31 2.37
C GLN A 76 -31.21 35.07 3.02
N ASP A 77 -32.37 34.42 3.18
CA ASP A 77 -33.55 35.00 3.82
C ASP A 77 -33.50 34.89 5.35
N SER A 78 -32.46 34.25 5.91
CA SER A 78 -32.35 33.95 7.34
C SER A 78 -32.38 35.20 8.23
N LYS A 79 -32.00 36.37 7.74
CA LYS A 79 -32.04 37.62 8.50
C LYS A 79 -33.45 38.15 8.78
N TYR A 80 -34.48 37.63 8.11
CA TYR A 80 -35.83 38.15 8.22
C TYR A 80 -36.69 37.39 9.24
N PHE A 81 -37.62 38.11 9.87
CA PHE A 81 -38.83 37.59 10.46
C PHE A 81 -39.90 37.44 9.37
N VAL A 82 -40.71 36.40 9.45
CA VAL A 82 -41.83 36.16 8.53
C VAL A 82 -43.16 36.06 9.27
N ARG A 83 -44.21 36.62 8.66
CA ARG A 83 -45.61 36.37 9.02
C ARG A 83 -46.47 36.19 7.78
N VAL A 84 -47.58 35.48 7.93
CA VAL A 84 -48.54 35.24 6.85
C VAL A 84 -49.87 35.90 7.20
N VAL A 85 -50.46 36.60 6.22
CA VAL A 85 -51.73 37.31 6.36
C VAL A 85 -52.70 36.79 5.31
N GLY A 86 -53.86 36.28 5.72
CA GLY A 86 -54.93 35.90 4.80
C GLY A 86 -55.66 37.13 4.26
N LEU A 87 -56.05 37.08 2.99
CA LEU A 87 -56.91 38.08 2.34
C LEU A 87 -58.25 37.45 1.98
N ASN A 88 -59.35 38.16 2.25
CA ASN A 88 -60.67 37.77 1.76
C ASN A 88 -60.85 38.15 0.27
N ALA A 89 -62.03 37.87 -0.30
CA ALA A 89 -62.33 38.15 -1.70
C ALA A 89 -62.24 39.63 -2.08
N GLU A 90 -62.46 40.52 -1.11
CA GLU A 90 -62.36 41.98 -1.25
C GLU A 90 -60.94 42.52 -0.94
N ALA A 91 -59.93 41.64 -0.84
CA ALA A 91 -58.54 41.95 -0.50
C ALA A 91 -58.34 42.60 0.88
N VAL A 92 -59.30 42.47 1.78
CA VAL A 92 -59.20 42.90 3.17
C VAL A 92 -58.29 41.95 3.94
N ARG A 93 -57.35 42.53 4.69
CA ARG A 93 -56.36 41.80 5.49
C ARG A 93 -57.00 41.21 6.74
N GLY A 94 -56.80 39.91 6.94
CA GLY A 94 -57.15 39.21 8.17
C GLY A 94 -56.10 39.38 9.28
N VAL A 95 -56.32 38.66 10.39
CA VAL A 95 -55.34 38.58 11.48
C VAL A 95 -54.06 37.92 10.97
N SER A 96 -52.91 38.51 11.32
CA SER A 96 -51.61 37.95 10.96
C SER A 96 -51.30 36.68 11.74
N SER A 97 -50.56 35.76 11.13
CA SER A 97 -49.98 34.63 11.84
C SER A 97 -49.05 35.10 12.97
N PRO A 98 -48.71 34.22 13.92
CA PRO A 98 -47.54 34.44 14.77
C PRO A 98 -46.31 34.73 13.91
N ILE A 99 -45.44 35.58 14.45
CA ILE A 99 -44.17 35.95 13.84
C ILE A 99 -43.16 34.83 14.03
N ILE A 100 -42.49 34.45 12.94
CA ILE A 100 -41.49 33.40 12.93
C ILE A 100 -40.13 34.02 12.59
N SER A 101 -39.13 33.81 13.45
CA SER A 101 -37.74 34.17 13.13
C SER A 101 -37.17 33.15 12.15
N LEU A 102 -36.85 33.57 10.91
CA LEU A 102 -36.19 32.65 9.97
C LEU A 102 -34.79 32.29 10.45
N ALA A 103 -34.07 33.21 11.10
CA ALA A 103 -32.77 32.95 11.71
C ALA A 103 -32.84 31.76 12.68
N GLU A 104 -33.84 31.75 13.57
CA GLU A 104 -34.06 30.64 14.51
C GLU A 104 -34.44 29.34 13.79
N LYS A 105 -35.22 29.41 12.70
CA LYS A 105 -35.61 28.22 11.92
C LYS A 105 -34.43 27.62 11.14
N PHE A 106 -33.61 28.44 10.50
CA PHE A 106 -32.37 27.99 9.86
C PHE A 106 -31.37 27.46 10.91
N ALA A 107 -31.31 28.06 12.10
CA ALA A 107 -30.47 27.59 13.19
C ALA A 107 -30.95 26.28 13.83
N ALA A 108 -32.27 26.04 13.85
CA ALA A 108 -32.90 24.85 14.41
C ALA A 108 -32.93 23.64 13.46
N ALA A 109 -32.59 23.82 12.18
CA ALA A 109 -32.46 22.70 11.24
C ALA A 109 -31.41 21.69 11.77
N PRO A 110 -31.70 20.37 11.73
CA PRO A 110 -30.82 19.36 12.30
C PRO A 110 -29.45 19.40 11.59
N LYS A 111 -28.38 19.61 12.37
CA LYS A 111 -27.01 19.66 11.86
C LYS A 111 -26.35 18.29 12.01
N VAL A 112 -26.41 17.48 10.95
CA VAL A 112 -25.67 16.21 10.90
C VAL A 112 -24.21 16.46 10.55
N GLN A 113 -23.27 15.93 11.35
CA GLN A 113 -21.83 15.94 11.10
C GLN A 113 -21.39 14.56 10.62
N VAL A 114 -20.45 14.53 9.67
CA VAL A 114 -19.76 13.29 9.32
C VAL A 114 -18.55 13.17 10.23
N GLU A 115 -18.57 12.28 11.21
CA GLU A 115 -17.36 11.91 11.95
C GLU A 115 -16.64 10.80 11.17
N ARG A 116 -15.58 11.14 10.43
CA ARG A 116 -14.40 10.27 10.21
C ARG A 116 -13.29 11.00 9.44
N PRO A 117 -12.01 10.84 9.85
CA PRO A 117 -10.86 11.44 9.18
C PRO A 117 -10.28 10.63 8.00
N SER A 118 -10.69 9.37 7.76
CA SER A 118 -10.17 8.56 6.65
C SER A 118 -11.17 8.47 5.49
N SER A 119 -10.75 8.91 4.30
CA SER A 119 -11.52 8.84 3.04
C SER A 119 -11.50 7.46 2.37
N VAL A 120 -11.02 6.43 3.08
CA VAL A 120 -10.81 5.06 2.57
C VAL A 120 -11.66 4.11 3.39
N VAL A 121 -12.41 3.24 2.71
CA VAL A 121 -13.33 2.27 3.33
C VAL A 121 -12.87 0.86 2.95
N ALA A 122 -12.66 0.01 3.96
CA ALA A 122 -12.33 -1.40 3.77
C ALA A 122 -13.51 -2.19 3.17
N ALA A 123 -13.22 -3.30 2.48
CA ALA A 123 -14.23 -4.15 1.83
C ALA A 123 -15.36 -4.64 2.76
N SER A 124 -15.08 -4.76 4.07
CA SER A 124 -16.03 -5.24 5.09
C SER A 124 -16.68 -4.14 5.92
N GLU A 125 -16.39 -2.85 5.66
CA GLU A 125 -16.82 -1.76 6.52
C GLU A 125 -18.02 -1.00 5.95
N GLU A 126 -19.09 -0.89 6.75
CA GLU A 126 -20.28 -0.14 6.39
C GLU A 126 -20.16 1.33 6.81
N LEU A 127 -20.42 2.24 5.89
CA LEU A 127 -20.45 3.68 6.18
C LEU A 127 -21.64 4.03 7.06
N ARG A 128 -21.39 4.78 8.14
CA ARG A 128 -22.41 5.28 9.06
C ARG A 128 -22.46 6.81 9.08
N ILE A 129 -23.66 7.37 9.04
CA ILE A 129 -23.92 8.79 9.32
C ILE A 129 -24.10 8.94 10.84
N SER A 130 -23.23 9.72 11.49
CA SER A 130 -23.36 10.06 12.91
C SER A 130 -24.32 11.23 13.08
N LEU A 131 -25.48 10.97 13.67
CA LEU A 131 -26.40 12.00 14.12
C LEU A 131 -25.88 12.45 15.49
N GLY A 132 -25.08 13.52 15.52
CA GLY A 132 -24.36 13.98 16.72
C GLY A 132 -25.16 13.80 18.01
N ASP A 133 -24.53 13.20 19.01
CA ASP A 133 -25.17 12.81 20.27
C ASP A 133 -25.86 14.03 20.93
N PRO A 134 -27.17 14.00 21.19
CA PRO A 134 -27.88 15.11 21.84
C PRO A 134 -27.35 15.42 23.24
N THR A 135 -26.53 14.54 23.84
CA THR A 135 -26.03 14.69 25.22
C THR A 135 -24.61 15.21 25.34
N LYS A 136 -23.86 15.40 24.25
CA LYS A 136 -22.50 15.96 24.30
C LYS A 136 -22.53 17.49 24.36
N THR A 137 -22.85 18.00 25.54
CA THR A 137 -22.47 19.35 25.95
C THR A 137 -20.95 19.40 25.99
N SER A 138 -20.32 20.22 25.15
CA SER A 138 -18.93 20.61 25.34
C SER A 138 -18.80 21.17 26.76
N ALA A 139 -18.02 20.49 27.60
CA ALA A 139 -17.76 20.94 28.96
C ALA A 139 -17.09 22.32 28.91
N ALA A 140 -17.86 23.35 29.23
CA ALA A 140 -17.36 24.64 29.68
C ALA A 140 -18.26 25.12 30.81
N SER A 141 -17.64 25.34 31.96
CA SER A 141 -18.21 25.83 33.21
C SER A 141 -19.06 27.10 33.04
N SER A 142 -20.23 27.11 33.67
CA SER A 142 -20.71 28.10 34.66
C SER A 142 -22.21 28.40 34.55
N SER A 143 -22.78 28.69 35.73
CA SER A 143 -24.16 28.84 36.16
C SER A 143 -25.09 29.76 35.35
N SER A 144 -26.35 29.36 35.17
CA SER A 144 -27.55 30.00 35.77
C SER A 144 -28.84 29.54 35.07
N SER A 145 -29.91 29.45 35.85
CA SER A 145 -31.23 28.94 35.50
C SER A 145 -32.07 29.89 34.63
N SER A 146 -32.71 29.37 33.58
CA SER A 146 -33.95 29.92 33.00
C SER A 146 -34.76 28.82 32.29
N PRO A 147 -36.06 28.62 32.58
CA PRO A 147 -36.87 27.57 31.96
C PRO A 147 -37.55 28.07 30.67
N GLY A 148 -37.24 27.43 29.54
CA GLY A 148 -38.05 27.49 28.32
C GLY A 148 -37.28 27.78 27.03
N ALA A 149 -36.70 26.75 26.40
CA ALA A 149 -36.31 26.76 24.99
C ALA A 149 -36.25 25.30 24.46
N PRO A 150 -36.60 25.06 23.18
CA PRO A 150 -37.02 23.76 22.69
C PRO A 150 -35.88 22.74 22.69
N THR A 151 -36.21 21.50 23.05
CA THR A 151 -35.35 20.34 22.84
C THR A 151 -34.83 20.37 21.40
N LYS A 152 -33.50 20.34 21.23
CA LYS A 152 -32.84 20.19 19.91
C LYS A 152 -33.57 19.07 19.15
N GLN A 153 -34.25 19.43 18.07
CA GLN A 153 -35.03 18.48 17.28
C GLN A 153 -34.07 17.45 16.68
N VAL A 154 -34.26 16.21 17.11
CA VAL A 154 -33.63 15.03 16.49
C VAL A 154 -34.18 14.93 15.06
N PRO A 155 -33.33 14.77 14.03
CA PRO A 155 -33.83 14.48 12.68
C PRO A 155 -34.66 13.20 12.73
N VAL A 156 -35.84 13.22 12.11
CA VAL A 156 -36.79 12.09 12.17
C VAL A 156 -36.43 11.03 11.14
N THR A 157 -35.90 11.47 10.01
CA THR A 157 -35.48 10.56 8.94
C THR A 157 -34.34 11.20 8.16
N THR A 158 -33.28 10.44 7.95
CA THR A 158 -32.18 10.80 7.06
C THR A 158 -32.32 10.00 5.77
N TYR A 159 -32.08 10.65 4.64
CA TYR A 159 -32.00 10.03 3.32
C TYR A 159 -30.59 10.17 2.78
N TYR A 160 -30.12 9.17 2.04
CA TYR A 160 -28.85 9.20 1.34
C TYR A 160 -29.02 8.71 -0.10
N ARG A 161 -28.08 9.06 -0.97
CA ARG A 161 -27.91 8.43 -2.29
C ARG A 161 -26.43 8.30 -2.60
N VAL A 162 -26.08 7.33 -3.43
CA VAL A 162 -24.71 7.07 -3.85
C VAL A 162 -24.60 7.34 -5.36
N ASN A 163 -23.57 8.07 -5.78
CA ASN A 163 -23.25 8.40 -7.17
C ASN A 163 -24.43 9.00 -7.97
N GLY A 164 -25.24 9.84 -7.32
CA GLY A 164 -26.40 10.47 -7.96
C GLY A 164 -27.59 9.55 -8.23
N GLY A 165 -27.63 8.34 -7.65
CA GLY A 165 -28.76 7.42 -7.73
C GLY A 165 -30.01 7.89 -6.98
N GLU A 166 -30.94 6.97 -6.77
CA GLU A 166 -32.19 7.26 -6.06
C GLU A 166 -31.95 7.53 -4.56
N TRP A 167 -32.76 8.43 -3.99
CA TRP A 167 -32.75 8.71 -2.56
C TRP A 167 -33.32 7.52 -1.76
N GLN A 168 -32.50 6.97 -0.88
CA GLN A 168 -32.81 5.86 0.01
C GLN A 168 -32.93 6.36 1.44
N LYS A 169 -33.84 5.77 2.22
CA LYS A 169 -33.93 6.06 3.65
C LYS A 169 -32.72 5.42 4.35
N TYR A 170 -32.00 6.21 5.15
CA TYR A 170 -30.90 5.71 5.97
C TYR A 170 -31.45 4.90 7.15
N ASP A 171 -31.02 3.65 7.26
CA ASP A 171 -31.45 2.68 8.27
C ASP A 171 -30.28 2.16 9.14
N GLY A 172 -29.06 2.66 8.93
CA GLY A 172 -27.90 2.38 9.76
C GLY A 172 -26.62 2.08 9.00
N SER A 173 -26.70 1.74 7.71
CA SER A 173 -25.53 1.52 6.86
C SER A 173 -25.73 2.06 5.44
N ILE A 174 -24.62 2.39 4.80
CA ILE A 174 -24.57 2.77 3.38
C ILE A 174 -23.61 1.81 2.69
N SER A 175 -24.13 0.98 1.79
CA SER A 175 -23.32 0.07 0.99
C SER A 175 -22.78 0.76 -0.26
N LEU A 176 -21.46 0.76 -0.42
CA LEU A 176 -20.80 1.15 -1.66
C LEU A 176 -20.68 -0.08 -2.55
N ILE A 177 -21.35 -0.08 -3.72
CA ILE A 177 -21.33 -1.23 -4.63
C ILE A 177 -20.13 -1.12 -5.58
N ASN A 178 -19.91 0.06 -6.16
CA ASN A 178 -18.89 0.27 -7.18
C ASN A 178 -17.50 0.44 -6.57
N GLU A 179 -16.50 -0.15 -7.20
CA GLU A 179 -15.10 0.09 -6.88
C GLU A 179 -14.70 1.55 -7.20
N GLY A 180 -13.70 2.05 -6.50
CA GLY A 180 -13.17 3.39 -6.69
C GLY A 180 -13.93 4.47 -5.93
N TRP A 181 -13.82 5.70 -6.38
CA TRP A 181 -14.41 6.86 -5.71
C TRP A 181 -15.93 6.88 -5.86
N ASN A 182 -16.63 6.79 -4.72
CA ASN A 182 -18.06 6.92 -4.62
C ASN A 182 -18.43 8.24 -3.94
N GLU A 183 -19.33 9.02 -4.56
CA GLU A 183 -19.92 10.22 -3.95
C GLU A 183 -21.17 9.81 -3.16
N VAL A 184 -21.19 10.11 -1.87
CA VAL A 184 -22.36 9.91 -1.02
C VAL A 184 -22.96 11.27 -0.72
N GLU A 185 -24.23 11.43 -1.08
CA GLU A 185 -25.03 12.60 -0.75
C GLU A 185 -26.07 12.24 0.31
N PHE A 186 -26.31 13.13 1.27
CA PHE A 186 -27.31 12.88 2.31
C PHE A 186 -28.00 14.17 2.77
N TYR A 187 -29.27 14.04 3.19
CA TYR A 187 -30.04 15.11 3.83
C TYR A 187 -31.00 14.51 4.86
N SER A 188 -31.43 15.31 5.83
CA SER A 188 -32.38 14.94 6.87
C SER A 188 -33.68 15.75 6.80
N GLU A 189 -34.76 15.13 7.27
CA GLU A 189 -36.09 15.70 7.43
C GLU A 189 -36.50 15.76 8.91
N ASP A 190 -37.09 16.88 9.32
CA ASP A 190 -37.71 17.03 10.65
C ASP A 190 -39.15 16.48 10.69
N ILE A 191 -39.78 16.49 11.89
CA ILE A 191 -41.18 16.06 12.07
C ILE A 191 -42.20 16.87 11.25
N LEU A 192 -41.82 18.06 10.76
CA LEU A 192 -42.67 18.97 9.99
C LEU A 192 -42.41 18.86 8.48
N GLY A 193 -41.48 18.00 8.05
CA GLY A 193 -41.10 17.79 6.67
C GLY A 193 -40.21 18.90 6.09
N ASN A 194 -39.50 19.65 6.93
CA ASN A 194 -38.43 20.54 6.50
C ASN A 194 -37.20 19.71 6.15
N LYS A 195 -36.66 19.89 4.94
CA LYS A 195 -35.47 19.22 4.43
C LYS A 195 -34.25 20.11 4.61
N GLU A 196 -33.16 19.58 5.15
CA GLU A 196 -31.86 20.24 5.01
C GLU A 196 -31.36 20.14 3.56
N THR A 197 -30.33 20.91 3.25
CA THR A 197 -29.69 20.85 1.93
C THR A 197 -28.74 19.67 1.85
N PRO A 198 -28.76 18.90 0.74
CA PRO A 198 -27.87 17.77 0.57
C PRO A 198 -26.41 18.12 0.83
N LYS A 199 -25.80 17.39 1.77
CA LYS A 199 -24.35 17.37 1.98
C LYS A 199 -23.76 16.29 1.09
N LYS A 200 -22.49 16.46 0.72
CA LYS A 200 -21.76 15.53 -0.14
C LYS A 200 -20.43 15.16 0.50
N THR A 201 -20.02 13.92 0.34
CA THR A 201 -18.70 13.41 0.73
C THR A 201 -18.26 12.34 -0.27
N LYS A 202 -16.95 12.08 -0.37
CA LYS A 202 -16.39 11.06 -1.25
C LYS A 202 -15.67 9.99 -0.45
N TYR A 203 -15.90 8.73 -0.82
CA TYR A 203 -15.26 7.56 -0.23
C TYR A 203 -14.67 6.69 -1.31
N LEU A 204 -13.42 6.27 -1.13
CA LEU A 204 -12.80 5.27 -1.99
C LEU A 204 -13.17 3.87 -1.48
N LYS A 205 -13.84 3.08 -2.32
CA LYS A 205 -13.98 1.64 -2.12
C LYS A 205 -12.84 0.95 -2.84
N ASP A 206 -12.09 0.16 -2.09
CA ASP A 206 -11.02 -0.67 -2.60
C ASP A 206 -11.10 -2.05 -1.95
N THR A 207 -11.21 -3.06 -2.79
CA THR A 207 -11.36 -4.47 -2.43
C THR A 207 -10.21 -5.32 -2.95
N THR A 208 -9.21 -4.71 -3.56
CA THR A 208 -8.13 -5.40 -4.27
C THR A 208 -6.83 -5.32 -3.47
N ALA A 209 -6.37 -6.46 -2.96
CA ALA A 209 -5.08 -6.53 -2.27
C ALA A 209 -3.90 -6.21 -3.19
N PRO A 210 -2.78 -5.71 -2.65
CA PRO A 210 -1.55 -5.46 -3.42
C PRO A 210 -1.04 -6.71 -4.13
N LEU A 211 -0.44 -6.52 -5.31
CA LEU A 211 0.24 -7.56 -6.06
C LEU A 211 1.76 -7.45 -5.91
N VAL A 212 2.42 -8.53 -5.51
CA VAL A 212 3.87 -8.59 -5.32
C VAL A 212 4.45 -9.72 -6.17
N ARG A 213 5.53 -9.46 -6.91
CA ARG A 213 6.19 -10.43 -7.80
C ARG A 213 7.71 -10.32 -7.76
N LEU A 214 8.41 -11.44 -7.63
CA LEU A 214 9.85 -11.52 -7.92
C LEU A 214 10.08 -11.35 -9.43
N ILE A 215 11.00 -10.47 -9.82
CA ILE A 215 11.31 -10.19 -11.23
C ILE A 215 12.76 -10.51 -11.57
N GLY A 216 13.03 -10.79 -12.85
CA GLY A 216 14.38 -11.00 -13.38
C GLY A 216 14.98 -12.39 -13.12
N GLN A 217 14.31 -13.25 -12.35
CA GLN A 217 14.80 -14.60 -12.02
C GLN A 217 14.14 -15.67 -12.88
N LYS A 218 14.93 -16.63 -13.37
CA LYS A 218 14.45 -17.75 -14.19
C LYS A 218 14.36 -19.03 -13.38
N LYS A 219 13.50 -19.94 -13.81
CA LYS A 219 13.46 -21.29 -13.27
C LYS A 219 14.53 -22.16 -13.92
N GLY A 220 15.22 -22.96 -13.12
CA GLY A 220 16.17 -23.95 -13.60
C GLY A 220 15.56 -25.36 -13.71
N PRO A 221 16.38 -26.39 -13.94
CA PRO A 221 15.94 -27.77 -14.11
C PRO A 221 15.16 -28.34 -12.91
N SER A 222 15.37 -27.81 -11.70
CA SER A 222 14.59 -28.18 -10.52
C SER A 222 13.12 -27.71 -10.57
N GLY A 223 12.77 -26.80 -11.48
CA GLY A 223 11.47 -26.12 -11.52
C GLY A 223 11.33 -24.96 -10.54
N LEU A 224 12.33 -24.75 -9.67
CA LEU A 224 12.47 -23.59 -8.79
C LEU A 224 13.28 -22.49 -9.48
N HIS A 225 13.22 -21.28 -8.93
CA HIS A 225 14.16 -20.22 -9.31
C HIS A 225 15.53 -20.57 -8.73
N GLU A 226 16.52 -20.78 -9.60
CA GLU A 226 17.90 -21.12 -9.23
C GLU A 226 18.75 -19.88 -9.38
N ILE A 227 19.36 -19.44 -8.28
CA ILE A 227 19.97 -18.11 -8.19
C ILE A 227 21.31 -18.24 -7.48
N LYS A 228 22.33 -17.57 -8.02
CA LYS A 228 23.63 -17.48 -7.36
C LYS A 228 23.48 -16.72 -6.04
N SER A 229 23.93 -17.32 -4.94
CA SER A 229 23.96 -16.67 -3.63
C SER A 229 24.73 -15.35 -3.70
N GLY A 230 24.22 -14.32 -3.01
CA GLY A 230 24.71 -12.95 -3.09
C GLY A 230 24.16 -12.11 -4.24
N THR A 231 23.27 -12.66 -5.07
CA THR A 231 22.49 -11.87 -6.04
C THR A 231 21.46 -11.03 -5.29
N GLU A 232 21.33 -9.74 -5.62
CA GLU A 232 20.21 -8.92 -5.15
C GLU A 232 18.91 -9.34 -5.83
N LEU A 233 17.91 -9.69 -5.04
CA LEU A 233 16.59 -10.07 -5.54
C LEU A 233 15.68 -8.85 -5.56
N THR A 234 15.00 -8.59 -6.67
CA THR A 234 14.09 -7.45 -6.81
C THR A 234 12.65 -7.90 -6.86
N LEU A 235 11.81 -7.38 -5.97
CA LEU A 235 10.37 -7.56 -5.98
C LEU A 235 9.69 -6.31 -6.54
N GLN A 236 8.80 -6.50 -7.50
CA GLN A 236 7.90 -5.48 -8.01
C GLN A 236 6.59 -5.52 -7.24
N VAL A 237 6.15 -4.37 -6.75
CA VAL A 237 4.87 -4.18 -6.07
C VAL A 237 3.94 -3.37 -6.97
N THR A 238 2.68 -3.75 -7.06
CA THR A 238 1.65 -3.03 -7.82
C THR A 238 0.39 -2.94 -6.98
N GLU A 239 -0.11 -1.72 -6.87
CA GLU A 239 -1.31 -1.37 -6.12
C GLU A 239 -1.88 -0.13 -6.84
N GLU A 240 -3.17 -0.16 -7.18
CA GLU A 240 -3.82 0.89 -8.00
C GLU A 240 -5.05 1.51 -7.31
N GLY A 241 -5.42 1.02 -6.12
CA GLY A 241 -6.58 1.44 -5.37
C GLY A 241 -6.24 2.48 -4.32
N SER A 242 -6.30 2.08 -3.05
CA SER A 242 -6.20 2.92 -1.87
C SER A 242 -4.80 3.41 -1.53
N GLY A 243 -3.78 2.87 -2.20
CA GLY A 243 -2.39 3.12 -1.86
C GLY A 243 -1.87 2.11 -0.86
N MET A 244 -0.57 1.82 -0.92
CA MET A 244 0.08 0.92 0.02
C MET A 244 0.08 1.50 1.45
N GLU A 245 -0.18 0.62 2.43
CA GLU A 245 0.04 0.89 3.85
C GLU A 245 1.42 0.38 4.25
N PHE A 246 1.66 -0.93 4.10
CA PHE A 246 2.96 -1.53 4.37
C PHE A 246 3.25 -2.76 3.52
N ILE A 247 4.53 -3.11 3.44
CA ILE A 247 5.02 -4.42 2.97
C ILE A 247 6.22 -4.83 3.82
N SER A 248 6.27 -6.11 4.18
CA SER A 248 7.40 -6.78 4.81
C SER A 248 7.81 -7.96 3.95
N ILE A 249 9.11 -8.08 3.66
CA ILE A 249 9.70 -9.17 2.87
C ILE A 249 10.78 -9.80 3.72
N SER A 250 10.83 -11.14 3.78
CA SER A 250 11.95 -11.86 4.38
C SER A 250 12.45 -12.99 3.50
N LEU A 251 13.74 -13.29 3.61
CA LEU A 251 14.42 -14.36 2.91
C LEU A 251 15.25 -15.15 3.92
N PHE A 252 14.98 -16.45 4.02
CA PHE A 252 15.69 -17.34 4.93
C PHE A 252 15.91 -18.71 4.30
N SER A 253 17.01 -19.38 4.68
CA SER A 253 17.23 -20.78 4.31
C SER A 253 16.41 -21.72 5.19
N ARG A 254 15.94 -22.84 4.62
CA ARG A 254 15.28 -23.91 5.39
C ARG A 254 16.23 -24.72 6.26
N ASP A 255 17.52 -24.75 5.92
CA ASP A 255 18.55 -25.46 6.68
C ASP A 255 19.27 -24.58 7.71
N GLY A 256 18.87 -23.29 7.80
CA GLY A 256 19.48 -22.32 8.72
C GLY A 256 20.83 -21.77 8.26
N SER A 257 21.22 -22.00 7.00
CA SER A 257 22.36 -21.31 6.39
C SER A 257 22.11 -19.80 6.29
N GLY A 258 23.14 -19.02 6.62
CA GLY A 258 23.07 -17.56 6.62
C GLY A 258 22.19 -16.95 7.72
N SER A 259 22.14 -15.62 7.76
CA SER A 259 21.16 -14.88 8.55
C SER A 259 19.87 -14.69 7.73
N GLU A 260 18.72 -14.71 8.39
CA GLU A 260 17.49 -14.23 7.76
C GLU A 260 17.65 -12.75 7.39
N GLU A 261 17.36 -12.44 6.13
CA GLU A 261 17.32 -11.07 5.64
C GLU A 261 15.88 -10.59 5.66
N SER A 262 15.65 -9.35 6.08
CA SER A 262 14.31 -8.76 6.10
C SER A 262 14.32 -7.30 5.71
N VAL A 263 13.29 -6.89 4.97
CA VAL A 263 13.13 -5.53 4.47
C VAL A 263 11.66 -5.15 4.61
N SER A 264 11.39 -3.99 5.20
CA SER A 264 10.03 -3.44 5.29
C SER A 264 9.95 -2.04 4.71
N ARG A 265 8.83 -1.70 4.08
CA ARG A 265 8.52 -0.38 3.51
C ARG A 265 7.06 -0.02 3.81
N SER A 266 6.76 1.27 3.77
CA SER A 266 5.41 1.80 3.96
C SER A 266 5.12 2.96 3.02
N GLY A 267 3.83 3.27 2.84
CA GLY A 267 3.38 4.35 1.97
C GLY A 267 3.90 4.24 0.53
N GLU A 268 4.23 5.37 -0.09
CA GLU A 268 4.68 5.42 -1.49
C GLU A 268 6.01 4.67 -1.76
N GLU A 269 6.88 4.54 -0.76
CA GLU A 269 8.12 3.78 -0.89
C GLU A 269 7.85 2.27 -1.04
N ALA A 270 6.72 1.78 -0.53
CA ALA A 270 6.31 0.38 -0.69
C ALA A 270 5.88 0.04 -2.13
N LYS A 271 5.61 1.04 -2.99
CA LYS A 271 5.27 0.85 -4.40
C LYS A 271 6.49 0.80 -5.31
N LYS A 272 7.67 1.22 -4.83
CA LYS A 272 8.91 1.14 -5.59
C LYS A 272 9.43 -0.30 -5.59
N PRO A 273 10.23 -0.71 -6.61
CA PRO A 273 10.90 -2.01 -6.57
C PRO A 273 11.74 -2.15 -5.29
N ILE A 274 11.57 -3.26 -4.58
CA ILE A 274 12.24 -3.54 -3.32
C ILE A 274 13.30 -4.60 -3.55
N THR A 275 14.54 -4.31 -3.14
CA THR A 275 15.64 -5.26 -3.19
C THR A 275 15.85 -5.95 -1.84
N ILE A 276 16.22 -7.23 -1.89
CA ILE A 276 16.65 -8.01 -0.72
C ILE A 276 17.94 -8.76 -1.07
N SER A 277 18.90 -8.73 -0.15
CA SER A 277 20.18 -9.43 -0.29
C SER A 277 19.98 -10.94 -0.10
N SER A 278 20.72 -11.75 -0.86
CA SER A 278 20.82 -13.20 -0.64
C SER A 278 22.21 -13.63 -0.17
N VAL A 279 23.04 -12.68 0.26
CA VAL A 279 24.43 -12.94 0.68
C VAL A 279 24.47 -13.91 1.85
N GLY A 280 25.26 -14.98 1.73
CA GLY A 280 25.50 -15.93 2.80
C GLY A 280 24.39 -16.97 3.00
N ILE A 281 23.30 -16.89 2.23
CA ILE A 281 22.21 -17.87 2.23
C ILE A 281 22.45 -18.88 1.10
N ASP A 282 22.37 -20.16 1.41
CA ASP A 282 22.63 -21.28 0.48
C ASP A 282 21.57 -22.38 0.62
N GLY A 283 21.32 -23.11 -0.45
CA GLY A 283 20.34 -24.18 -0.53
C GLY A 283 18.89 -23.71 -0.66
N LEU A 284 17.97 -24.59 -0.28
CA LEU A 284 16.53 -24.37 -0.41
C LEU A 284 16.09 -23.27 0.56
N SER A 285 15.66 -22.15 0.00
CA SER A 285 15.31 -20.92 0.71
C SER A 285 13.86 -20.52 0.46
N ILE A 286 13.26 -19.76 1.38
CA ILE A 286 11.90 -19.23 1.27
C ILE A 286 11.97 -17.71 1.22
N LEU A 287 11.46 -17.14 0.13
CA LEU A 287 11.16 -15.71 0.03
C LEU A 287 9.70 -15.51 0.44
N ARG A 288 9.48 -14.85 1.58
CA ARG A 288 8.15 -14.55 2.10
C ARG A 288 7.86 -13.06 1.98
N TRP A 289 6.61 -12.71 1.72
CA TRP A 289 6.15 -11.35 1.87
C TRP A 289 4.74 -11.26 2.46
N GLU A 290 4.50 -10.17 3.16
CA GLU A 290 3.22 -9.75 3.71
C GLU A 290 3.01 -8.28 3.34
N ALA A 291 1.86 -7.93 2.79
CA ALA A 291 1.54 -6.57 2.38
C ALA A 291 0.10 -6.20 2.70
N SER A 292 -0.14 -4.91 2.97
CA SER A 292 -1.46 -4.31 3.15
C SER A 292 -1.56 -2.99 2.42
N ASP A 293 -2.75 -2.67 1.90
CA ASP A 293 -3.11 -1.33 1.44
C ASP A 293 -3.80 -0.52 2.57
N LYS A 294 -4.17 0.73 2.25
CA LYS A 294 -4.87 1.64 3.18
C LYS A 294 -6.35 1.30 3.39
N ALA A 295 -6.94 0.50 2.51
CA ALA A 295 -8.26 -0.08 2.68
C ALA A 295 -8.23 -1.35 3.54
N GLY A 296 -7.06 -1.80 3.97
CA GLY A 296 -6.90 -2.99 4.82
C GLY A 296 -6.99 -4.31 4.05
N ASN A 297 -6.92 -4.30 2.71
CA ASN A 297 -6.78 -5.53 1.96
C ASN A 297 -5.34 -6.04 2.11
N THR A 298 -5.20 -7.31 2.48
CA THR A 298 -3.90 -7.92 2.79
C THR A 298 -3.57 -9.08 1.87
N ILE A 299 -2.27 -9.34 1.71
CA ILE A 299 -1.75 -10.54 1.05
C ILE A 299 -0.56 -11.08 1.84
N GLN A 300 -0.49 -12.40 1.98
CA GLN A 300 0.68 -13.10 2.47
C GLN A 300 1.00 -14.26 1.51
N SER A 301 2.25 -14.35 1.07
CA SER A 301 2.70 -15.38 0.14
C SER A 301 4.14 -15.79 0.40
N GLU A 302 4.47 -17.00 -0.03
CA GLU A 302 5.80 -17.58 0.04
C GLU A 302 6.20 -18.13 -1.33
N LEU A 303 7.48 -17.97 -1.68
CA LEU A 303 8.07 -18.47 -2.91
C LEU A 303 9.35 -19.25 -2.59
N PRO A 304 9.39 -20.57 -2.84
CA PRO A 304 10.61 -21.34 -2.68
C PRO A 304 11.62 -21.00 -3.79
N LEU A 305 12.88 -20.80 -3.38
CA LEU A 305 14.03 -20.51 -4.22
C LEU A 305 15.14 -21.54 -3.93
N LEU A 306 16.00 -21.81 -4.90
CA LEU A 306 17.26 -22.50 -4.68
C LEU A 306 18.39 -21.47 -4.81
N LEU A 307 19.03 -21.13 -3.69
CA LEU A 307 20.22 -20.29 -3.67
C LEU A 307 21.45 -21.18 -3.71
N ASP A 308 22.43 -20.84 -4.54
CA ASP A 308 23.64 -21.65 -4.68
C ASP A 308 24.90 -20.78 -4.56
N ALA A 309 25.63 -21.01 -3.48
CA ALA A 309 26.87 -20.33 -3.13
C ALA A 309 28.12 -21.15 -3.49
N ARG A 310 27.99 -22.42 -3.86
CA ARG A 310 29.11 -23.37 -3.88
C ARG A 310 29.50 -23.73 -5.30
N PRO A 311 30.77 -23.57 -5.69
CA PRO A 311 31.22 -24.04 -6.98
C PRO A 311 31.34 -25.57 -7.00
N PRO A 312 31.35 -26.16 -8.21
CA PRO A 312 31.59 -27.59 -8.36
C PRO A 312 32.92 -28.06 -7.77
N THR A 313 32.96 -29.33 -7.38
CA THR A 313 34.20 -30.02 -6.98
C THR A 313 34.57 -31.06 -8.01
N CYS A 314 35.87 -31.37 -8.15
CA CYS A 314 36.36 -32.32 -9.14
C CYS A 314 37.29 -33.36 -8.54
N VAL A 315 37.17 -34.58 -9.02
CA VAL A 315 38.08 -35.70 -8.74
C VAL A 315 38.78 -36.14 -10.03
N PHE A 316 40.05 -36.52 -9.90
CA PHE A 316 40.92 -36.90 -11.00
C PHE A 316 41.32 -38.38 -10.84
N ALA A 317 40.99 -39.19 -11.85
CA ALA A 317 41.25 -40.62 -11.82
C ALA A 317 42.18 -41.02 -12.99
N PRO A 318 43.45 -41.38 -12.72
CA PRO A 318 44.33 -41.90 -13.76
C PRO A 318 43.88 -43.33 -14.16
N THR A 319 43.87 -43.66 -15.46
CA THR A 319 43.57 -45.02 -15.93
C THR A 319 44.70 -45.99 -15.63
N GLU A 320 45.95 -45.54 -15.83
CA GLU A 320 47.15 -46.26 -15.45
C GLU A 320 48.15 -45.27 -14.84
N GLY A 321 48.57 -45.53 -13.60
CA GLY A 321 49.46 -44.63 -12.85
C GLY A 321 48.98 -44.41 -11.43
N LYS A 322 49.62 -43.48 -10.73
CA LYS A 322 49.16 -43.01 -9.42
C LYS A 322 49.67 -41.61 -9.12
N LEU A 323 48.91 -40.90 -8.28
CA LEU A 323 49.41 -39.73 -7.57
C LEU A 323 50.49 -40.20 -6.58
N ARG A 324 51.65 -39.56 -6.58
CA ARG A 324 52.71 -39.79 -5.59
C ARG A 324 52.69 -38.71 -4.50
N GLU A 325 53.49 -38.93 -3.44
CA GLU A 325 53.62 -38.02 -2.30
C GLU A 325 54.15 -36.62 -2.68
N ASP A 326 54.81 -36.50 -3.83
CA ASP A 326 55.25 -35.23 -4.41
C ASP A 326 54.12 -34.41 -5.08
N GLY A 327 52.89 -34.93 -5.09
CA GLY A 327 51.74 -34.28 -5.69
C GLY A 327 51.69 -34.36 -7.22
N ILE A 328 52.46 -35.24 -7.85
CA ILE A 328 52.49 -35.44 -9.30
C ILE A 328 51.78 -36.75 -9.66
N TYR A 329 50.88 -36.69 -10.65
CA TYR A 329 50.32 -37.88 -11.28
C TYR A 329 51.36 -38.46 -12.24
N TYR A 330 51.87 -39.65 -11.92
CA TYR A 330 52.76 -40.39 -12.82
C TYR A 330 51.96 -41.38 -13.65
N LEU A 331 51.98 -41.18 -14.97
CA LEU A 331 51.27 -42.01 -15.95
C LEU A 331 52.26 -42.85 -16.75
N LYS A 332 51.81 -44.01 -17.23
CA LYS A 332 52.51 -44.73 -18.31
C LYS A 332 52.27 -44.03 -19.65
N GLU A 333 52.99 -44.44 -20.70
CA GLU A 333 52.97 -43.80 -22.04
C GLU A 333 51.57 -43.60 -22.62
N ASN A 334 50.64 -44.52 -22.37
CA ASN A 334 49.24 -44.43 -22.82
C ASN A 334 48.25 -44.15 -21.68
N GLY A 335 48.75 -43.73 -20.51
CA GLY A 335 47.91 -43.40 -19.36
C GLY A 335 47.08 -42.15 -19.62
N LEU A 336 45.81 -42.20 -19.20
CA LEU A 336 44.85 -41.11 -19.35
C LEU A 336 44.43 -40.60 -17.98
N ILE A 337 43.93 -39.37 -17.90
CA ILE A 337 43.22 -38.86 -16.71
C ILE A 337 41.76 -38.66 -17.05
N SER A 338 40.88 -39.35 -16.31
CA SER A 338 39.46 -39.07 -16.29
C SER A 338 39.15 -38.00 -15.25
N ILE A 339 38.32 -37.03 -15.61
CA ILE A 339 37.81 -35.99 -14.73
C ILE A 339 36.35 -36.30 -14.44
N ARG A 340 35.98 -36.31 -13.16
CA ARG A 340 34.59 -36.26 -12.72
C ARG A 340 34.41 -35.04 -11.86
N CYS A 341 33.51 -34.15 -12.25
CA CYS A 341 33.11 -33.02 -11.43
C CYS A 341 31.65 -33.16 -11.06
N GLU A 342 31.32 -32.70 -9.86
CA GLU A 342 29.98 -32.72 -9.34
C GLU A 342 29.74 -31.45 -8.53
N ASP A 343 28.54 -30.93 -8.73
CA ASP A 343 28.00 -29.85 -7.94
C ASP A 343 27.37 -30.43 -6.67
N PRO A 344 27.38 -29.71 -5.52
CA PRO A 344 26.79 -30.25 -4.30
C PRO A 344 25.31 -30.60 -4.48
N ALA A 345 24.81 -31.57 -3.70
CA ALA A 345 23.42 -32.03 -3.82
C ALA A 345 22.36 -30.94 -3.60
N THR A 346 22.72 -29.85 -2.93
CA THR A 346 21.87 -28.67 -2.72
C THR A 346 22.25 -27.48 -3.59
N GLY A 347 23.17 -27.67 -4.55
CA GLY A 347 23.54 -26.69 -5.56
C GLY A 347 22.68 -26.80 -6.83
N SER A 348 22.99 -25.97 -7.82
CA SER A 348 22.24 -25.79 -9.07
C SER A 348 22.56 -26.83 -10.14
N GLY A 349 23.62 -27.63 -9.96
CA GLY A 349 24.05 -28.64 -10.91
C GLY A 349 25.10 -28.14 -11.90
N MET A 350 25.76 -29.08 -12.56
CA MET A 350 26.86 -28.81 -13.49
C MET A 350 26.39 -28.12 -14.78
N ALA A 351 27.10 -27.07 -15.22
CA ALA A 351 26.90 -26.43 -16.53
C ALA A 351 28.02 -26.73 -17.52
N LYS A 352 29.27 -26.53 -17.10
CA LYS A 352 30.44 -26.64 -17.99
C LYS A 352 31.60 -27.34 -17.30
N LEU A 353 32.34 -28.11 -18.09
CA LEU A 353 33.60 -28.71 -17.70
C LEU A 353 34.58 -28.61 -18.87
N GLU A 354 35.68 -27.90 -18.65
CA GLU A 354 36.69 -27.59 -19.67
C GLU A 354 38.09 -27.79 -19.09
N TYR A 355 39.09 -27.99 -19.94
CA TYR A 355 40.48 -28.13 -19.51
C TYR A 355 41.46 -27.55 -20.51
N LYS A 356 42.70 -27.32 -20.07
CA LYS A 356 43.86 -27.04 -20.95
C LYS A 356 45.11 -27.72 -20.43
N ILE A 357 46.01 -28.08 -21.34
CA ILE A 357 47.32 -28.66 -21.01
C ILE A 357 48.40 -27.60 -21.25
N GLY A 358 49.20 -27.32 -20.23
CA GLY A 358 50.21 -26.27 -20.24
C GLY A 358 49.62 -24.91 -20.60
N ASN A 359 50.17 -24.30 -21.64
CA ASN A 359 49.70 -23.02 -22.21
C ASN A 359 48.80 -23.22 -23.45
N GLY A 360 48.28 -24.43 -23.66
CA GLY A 360 47.38 -24.74 -24.77
C GLY A 360 46.01 -24.06 -24.67
N GLN A 361 45.19 -24.31 -25.67
CA GLN A 361 43.81 -23.83 -25.71
C GLN A 361 42.92 -24.54 -24.69
N THR A 362 41.87 -23.86 -24.23
CA THR A 362 40.82 -24.45 -23.41
C THR A 362 39.87 -25.27 -24.29
N ILE A 363 39.65 -26.52 -23.91
CA ILE A 363 38.87 -27.52 -24.65
C ILE A 363 37.76 -28.07 -23.73
N PRO A 364 36.51 -28.21 -24.23
CA PRO A 364 35.46 -28.91 -23.50
C PRO A 364 35.85 -30.36 -23.19
N TYR A 365 35.67 -30.79 -21.94
CA TYR A 365 35.95 -32.16 -21.55
C TYR A 365 34.85 -33.10 -22.03
N GLN A 366 35.21 -34.12 -22.82
CA GLN A 366 34.29 -35.16 -23.28
C GLN A 366 34.84 -36.57 -23.06
N ASN A 367 36.15 -36.74 -23.13
CA ASN A 367 36.85 -38.02 -23.01
C ASN A 367 38.05 -37.90 -22.07
N PRO A 368 38.52 -39.00 -21.47
CA PRO A 368 39.74 -39.01 -20.69
C PRO A 368 40.93 -38.43 -21.46
N ILE A 369 41.80 -37.70 -20.74
CA ILE A 369 42.83 -36.85 -21.33
C ILE A 369 44.15 -37.60 -21.46
N SER A 370 44.73 -37.62 -22.66
CA SER A 370 46.09 -38.09 -22.91
C SER A 370 47.13 -36.97 -22.74
N PHE A 371 48.36 -37.33 -22.35
CA PHE A 371 49.44 -36.38 -22.12
C PHE A 371 50.66 -36.69 -23.00
N PRO A 372 51.34 -35.67 -23.56
CA PRO A 372 52.68 -35.84 -24.13
C PRO A 372 53.66 -36.40 -23.10
N VAL A 373 54.64 -37.21 -23.54
CA VAL A 373 55.70 -37.73 -22.65
C VAL A 373 56.45 -36.55 -21.99
N GLY A 374 56.69 -36.69 -20.68
CA GLY A 374 57.35 -35.69 -19.85
C GLY A 374 56.40 -34.92 -18.92
N PRO A 375 56.90 -33.84 -18.30
CA PRO A 375 56.14 -33.03 -17.36
C PRO A 375 55.11 -32.16 -18.07
N ASN A 376 53.88 -32.19 -17.56
CA ASN A 376 52.74 -31.44 -18.04
C ASN A 376 51.97 -30.83 -16.86
N THR A 377 51.24 -29.76 -17.14
CA THR A 377 50.28 -29.16 -16.19
C THR A 377 48.90 -29.26 -16.80
N LEU A 378 47.96 -29.87 -16.09
CA LEU A 378 46.55 -29.85 -16.46
C LEU A 378 45.85 -28.75 -15.64
N THR A 379 45.18 -27.83 -16.31
CA THR A 379 44.25 -26.88 -15.66
C THR A 379 42.83 -27.24 -16.05
N VAL A 380 41.93 -27.37 -15.06
CA VAL A 380 40.53 -27.73 -15.25
C VAL A 380 39.64 -26.61 -14.73
N TYR A 381 38.65 -26.25 -15.53
CA TYR A 381 37.64 -25.25 -15.23
C TYR A 381 36.29 -25.93 -15.17
N ALA A 382 35.58 -25.80 -14.04
CA ALA A 382 34.22 -26.27 -13.91
C ALA A 382 33.31 -25.13 -13.47
N SER A 383 32.07 -25.13 -13.95
CA SER A 383 31.05 -24.19 -13.50
C SER A 383 29.68 -24.84 -13.41
N ASP A 384 28.86 -24.34 -12.50
CA ASP A 384 27.46 -24.74 -12.32
C ASP A 384 26.49 -23.89 -13.17
N LEU A 385 25.18 -24.13 -13.03
CA LEU A 385 24.13 -23.43 -13.78
C LEU A 385 23.94 -21.97 -13.37
N VAL A 386 24.29 -21.59 -12.14
CA VAL A 386 24.19 -20.20 -11.65
C VAL A 386 25.48 -19.39 -11.82
N GLY A 387 26.56 -20.01 -12.30
CA GLY A 387 27.84 -19.39 -12.61
C GLY A 387 28.83 -19.34 -11.45
N ASN A 388 28.73 -20.21 -10.43
CA ASN A 388 29.85 -20.50 -9.56
C ASN A 388 30.91 -21.28 -10.35
N LYS A 389 32.19 -21.02 -10.05
CA LYS A 389 33.33 -21.54 -10.83
C LYS A 389 34.40 -22.10 -9.92
N SER A 390 35.00 -23.20 -10.35
CA SER A 390 36.17 -23.81 -9.73
C SER A 390 37.29 -23.95 -10.75
N GLU A 391 38.53 -23.68 -10.33
CA GLU A 391 39.75 -23.93 -11.12
C GLU A 391 40.67 -24.87 -10.35
N PHE A 392 41.10 -25.94 -11.01
CA PHE A 392 42.05 -26.91 -10.45
C PHE A 392 43.30 -26.98 -11.33
N ARG A 393 44.48 -27.01 -10.71
CA ARG A 393 45.76 -27.20 -11.41
C ARG A 393 46.47 -28.42 -10.84
N ILE A 394 46.68 -29.43 -11.68
CA ILE A 394 47.41 -30.65 -11.30
C ILE A 394 48.66 -30.84 -12.17
N LYS A 395 49.69 -31.44 -11.59
CA LYS A 395 50.93 -31.80 -12.29
C LYS A 395 50.85 -33.25 -12.75
N VAL A 396 51.24 -33.50 -13.99
CA VAL A 396 51.21 -34.82 -14.61
C VAL A 396 52.57 -35.09 -15.24
N ASN A 397 53.14 -36.26 -15.02
CA ASN A 397 54.36 -36.69 -15.70
C ASN A 397 54.09 -38.02 -16.41
N ALA A 398 54.00 -37.97 -17.74
CA ALA A 398 53.80 -39.15 -18.56
C ALA A 398 55.16 -39.78 -18.89
N LEU A 399 55.37 -41.00 -18.43
CA LEU A 399 56.64 -41.71 -18.59
C LEU A 399 56.55 -42.67 -19.77
N ARG A 400 57.54 -42.59 -20.67
CA ARG A 400 57.86 -43.71 -21.55
C ARG A 400 58.76 -44.68 -20.76
N PRO A 401 58.42 -45.97 -20.66
CA PRO A 401 59.31 -46.93 -20.03
C PRO A 401 60.42 -47.32 -21.02
N ASP A 402 61.51 -46.56 -21.06
CA ASP A 402 62.71 -46.89 -21.86
C ASP A 402 63.70 -47.79 -21.11
N TRP A 403 63.20 -48.71 -20.27
CA TRP A 403 64.04 -49.77 -19.75
C TRP A 403 64.54 -50.64 -20.91
N LYS A 404 65.82 -50.49 -21.27
CA LYS A 404 66.56 -51.59 -21.89
C LYS A 404 66.33 -52.79 -20.97
N LYS A 405 65.60 -53.81 -21.44
CA LYS A 405 65.57 -55.13 -20.79
C LYS A 405 66.97 -55.74 -20.86
N THR A 406 67.89 -55.28 -20.02
CA THR A 406 69.04 -56.10 -19.67
C THR A 406 68.51 -57.14 -18.71
N GLY A 407 67.98 -58.24 -19.28
CA GLY A 407 67.55 -59.39 -18.51
C GLY A 407 68.76 -59.97 -17.80
N SER A 408 68.91 -59.69 -16.52
CA SER A 408 69.57 -60.63 -15.62
C SER A 408 68.51 -61.66 -15.23
N GLU A 409 68.65 -62.87 -15.75
CA GLU A 409 67.95 -64.04 -15.22
C GLU A 409 68.12 -64.06 -13.70
N LEU A 410 67.00 -64.14 -12.98
CA LEU A 410 67.00 -64.52 -11.58
C LEU A 410 67.47 -65.98 -11.53
N GLN A 411 68.73 -66.21 -11.16
CA GLN A 411 69.11 -67.52 -10.67
C GLN A 411 68.56 -67.68 -9.26
N GLU A 412 67.51 -68.50 -9.13
CA GLU A 412 67.13 -69.07 -7.84
C GLU A 412 68.34 -69.81 -7.26
N LYS A 413 68.62 -69.53 -5.99
CA LYS A 413 69.64 -70.21 -5.19
C LYS A 413 68.96 -71.16 -4.22
#